data_AF-A0A9E7D2D2-F1
#
_entry.id   AF-A0A9E7D2D2-F1
#
_cell.length_a   1.000
_cell.length_b   1.000
_cell.length_c   1.000
_cell.angle_alpha   90.00
_cell.angle_beta   90.00
_cell.angle_gamma   90.00
#
_symmetry.space_group_name_H-M   'P 1'
#
loop_
_entity.id
_entity.type
_entity.pdbx_description
1 polymer ?
#
loop_
_entity_poly.entity_id
_entity_poly.type
_entity_poly.pdbx_seq_one_letter_code
_entity_poly.pdbx_strand_id
1 'polypeptide(L)'
;MPFSVNPVVLNYKKNRYSTDKDVTYKVIDIRGTIQILNKPNWLNIVLLGVNTDADPVEYTYKFSVNTSISSTLQAGTYSQEITFKYKSTPFNFTIQEKVNVVINVFNTILLNVSPSNLNFQYTIGGSVPGNSFLSITSENNWSIIKDQTWITLSKTSGSGNTSISVGVDVSGLTSGNYNGQILIDDGYNQKIVNVSLVVQGENTSDDYLIVSPESFQASETYGEIPSKLRQINIESSENYTIVSNVPWIQLSSSSGSSGISSVTATIINTEFLSIGNYNGVITVTTNYTVKTINVLLIINQAVINGIESNSFYFAEDRNKLSMSSSVPNSELYIEFETQASKFVTYNKTVPFFQGVGTAVIGLEAKNLIKENFIPVNITSGVINPVVPMSMNIKAYDKPVNSMELTLRQEFSNLQFINGRSPIDINKINYLPQSINAVKDAIVMFSFIASEPPSEITLNGDLTETIAVSLPPSLIYTAILKLSDYTLLPGNKITISCSGFSVNINIIPSEPQHTRLIFFNEWQCPECITLTGYFEKSKDTDNITTVVAREGKDYTKTIDVREPEEYTVNTGYIYSKNEIEWISNILRSKKIWLEIDGEFTEVICTTRSMSVFKTRRFLNSYNLTFEKAEI
;
A
#
# COMPACT_ATOMS: atom_id res chain seq x y z
N MET A 1 -72.69 -43.40 -32.16
CA MET A 1 -71.28 -43.43 -32.65
C MET A 1 -70.69 -42.08 -32.30
N PRO A 2 -69.52 -41.96 -31.63
CA PRO A 2 -68.93 -40.65 -31.45
C PRO A 2 -68.39 -40.19 -32.81
N PHE A 3 -68.92 -39.09 -33.32
CA PHE A 3 -68.42 -38.43 -34.52
C PHE A 3 -67.00 -37.97 -34.23
N SER A 4 -66.03 -38.39 -35.05
CA SER A 4 -64.69 -37.81 -35.00
C SER A 4 -64.79 -36.37 -35.52
N VAL A 5 -64.89 -35.42 -34.60
CA VAL A 5 -64.81 -34.00 -34.95
C VAL A 5 -63.35 -33.75 -35.34
N ASN A 6 -63.13 -33.34 -36.59
CA ASN A 6 -61.80 -32.90 -37.06
C ASN A 6 -61.20 -31.91 -36.06
N PRO A 7 -59.89 -31.99 -35.77
CA PRO A 7 -59.28 -31.11 -34.78
C PRO A 7 -59.52 -29.65 -35.13
N VAL A 8 -59.78 -28.85 -34.10
CA VAL A 8 -59.91 -27.39 -34.23
C VAL A 8 -58.49 -26.83 -34.29
N VAL A 9 -58.02 -26.48 -35.48
CA VAL A 9 -56.69 -25.90 -35.67
C VAL A 9 -56.78 -24.39 -35.67
N LEU A 10 -56.06 -23.76 -34.76
CA LEU A 10 -55.87 -22.32 -34.66
C LEU A 10 -54.40 -21.99 -34.94
N ASN A 11 -54.15 -20.91 -35.67
CA ASN A 11 -52.81 -20.39 -35.89
C ASN A 11 -52.66 -19.07 -35.14
N TYR A 12 -51.58 -18.96 -34.36
CA TYR A 12 -51.21 -17.75 -33.65
C TYR A 12 -49.79 -17.35 -34.03
N LYS A 13 -49.61 -16.14 -34.52
CA LYS A 13 -48.28 -15.56 -34.73
C LYS A 13 -48.01 -14.57 -33.61
N LYS A 14 -46.92 -14.77 -32.88
CA LYS A 14 -46.59 -13.92 -31.72
C LYS A 14 -46.61 -12.44 -32.11
N ASN A 15 -47.23 -11.62 -31.27
CA ASN A 15 -47.40 -10.17 -31.48
C ASN A 15 -48.18 -9.77 -32.75
N ARG A 16 -48.93 -10.71 -33.36
CA ARG A 16 -49.80 -10.47 -34.54
C ARG A 16 -51.15 -11.20 -34.44
N TYR A 17 -51.92 -11.13 -35.52
CA TYR A 17 -53.27 -11.69 -35.70
C TYR A 17 -53.37 -13.19 -35.35
N SER A 18 -54.52 -13.61 -34.83
CA SER A 18 -54.89 -15.01 -34.60
C SER A 18 -56.06 -15.41 -35.47
N THR A 19 -56.12 -16.68 -35.88
CA THR A 19 -57.30 -17.23 -36.55
C THR A 19 -58.37 -17.64 -35.54
N ASP A 20 -59.63 -17.52 -35.92
CA ASP A 20 -60.77 -18.04 -35.17
C ASP A 20 -61.46 -19.15 -35.96
N LYS A 21 -62.15 -20.07 -35.28
CA LYS A 21 -62.90 -21.15 -35.92
C LYS A 21 -64.22 -21.43 -35.19
N ASP A 22 -65.30 -21.57 -35.95
CA ASP A 22 -66.60 -21.94 -35.40
C ASP A 22 -66.78 -23.47 -35.44
N VAL A 23 -67.37 -24.03 -34.39
CA VAL A 23 -67.59 -25.47 -34.21
C VAL A 23 -69.00 -25.69 -33.68
N THR A 24 -69.75 -26.56 -34.36
CA THR A 24 -71.14 -26.88 -34.03
C THR A 24 -71.24 -28.26 -33.38
N TYR A 25 -71.99 -28.34 -32.27
CA TYR A 25 -72.27 -29.58 -31.54
C TYR A 25 -73.77 -29.82 -31.46
N LYS A 26 -74.21 -31.08 -31.61
CA LYS A 26 -75.63 -31.43 -31.53
C LYS A 26 -75.95 -32.22 -30.26
N VAL A 27 -77.00 -31.86 -29.55
CA VAL A 27 -77.38 -32.43 -28.25
C VAL A 27 -78.88 -32.68 -28.18
N ILE A 28 -79.27 -33.84 -27.65
CA ILE A 28 -80.64 -34.38 -27.74
C ILE A 28 -81.61 -33.71 -26.73
N ASP A 29 -81.16 -32.81 -25.83
CA ASP A 29 -82.03 -32.19 -24.81
C ASP A 29 -81.52 -30.81 -24.31
N ILE A 30 -82.43 -29.83 -24.21
CA ILE A 30 -82.14 -28.40 -24.00
C ILE A 30 -82.28 -27.91 -22.56
N ARG A 31 -82.70 -28.73 -21.61
CA ARG A 31 -82.96 -28.29 -20.22
C ARG A 31 -81.77 -28.51 -19.28
N GLY A 32 -80.59 -28.79 -19.83
CA GLY A 32 -79.38 -29.14 -19.09
C GLY A 32 -78.35 -28.01 -18.94
N THR A 33 -77.34 -28.23 -18.11
CA THR A 33 -76.15 -27.35 -18.05
C THR A 33 -75.00 -27.93 -18.87
N ILE A 34 -74.27 -27.04 -19.55
CA ILE A 34 -73.06 -27.37 -20.31
C ILE A 34 -71.85 -26.92 -19.50
N GLN A 35 -70.92 -27.83 -19.27
CA GLN A 35 -69.63 -27.54 -18.64
C GLN A 35 -68.50 -27.90 -19.62
N ILE A 36 -67.58 -26.95 -19.83
CA ILE A 36 -66.36 -27.19 -20.59
C ILE A 36 -65.25 -27.50 -19.60
N LEU A 37 -64.70 -28.71 -19.70
CA LEU A 37 -63.63 -29.21 -18.85
C LEU A 37 -62.31 -29.23 -19.62
N ASN A 38 -61.19 -29.14 -18.88
CA ASN A 38 -59.83 -29.16 -19.42
C ASN A 38 -59.53 -28.07 -20.46
N LYS A 39 -60.28 -26.96 -20.44
CA LYS A 39 -60.04 -25.82 -21.35
C LYS A 39 -58.69 -25.18 -21.02
N PRO A 40 -57.74 -25.13 -21.95
CA PRO A 40 -56.47 -24.46 -21.70
C PRO A 40 -56.66 -22.95 -21.56
N ASN A 41 -55.73 -22.30 -20.86
CA ASN A 41 -55.76 -20.86 -20.60
C ASN A 41 -55.51 -20.01 -21.88
N TRP A 42 -54.81 -20.56 -22.86
CA TRP A 42 -54.58 -19.95 -24.17
C TRP A 42 -55.80 -19.99 -25.10
N LEU A 43 -56.89 -20.69 -24.76
CA LEU A 43 -58.07 -20.85 -25.61
C LEU A 43 -59.28 -20.09 -25.05
N ASN A 44 -59.92 -19.28 -25.89
CA ASN A 44 -61.24 -18.71 -25.67
C ASN A 44 -62.29 -19.56 -26.40
N ILE A 45 -63.40 -19.84 -25.71
CA ILE A 45 -64.56 -20.54 -26.28
C ILE A 45 -65.78 -19.71 -25.92
N VAL A 46 -66.49 -19.22 -26.94
CA VAL A 46 -67.67 -18.37 -26.78
C VAL A 46 -68.85 -19.02 -27.48
N LEU A 47 -70.00 -19.13 -26.82
CA LEU A 47 -71.23 -19.57 -27.47
C LEU A 47 -71.72 -18.46 -28.41
N LEU A 48 -71.83 -18.77 -29.70
CA LEU A 48 -72.34 -17.83 -30.69
C LEU A 48 -73.85 -17.92 -30.86
N GLY A 49 -74.43 -19.11 -30.70
CA GLY A 49 -75.87 -19.30 -30.88
C GLY A 49 -76.33 -20.73 -30.61
N VAL A 50 -77.64 -20.88 -30.45
CA VAL A 50 -78.33 -22.16 -30.24
C VAL A 50 -79.46 -22.26 -31.26
N ASN A 51 -79.49 -23.34 -32.03
CA ASN A 51 -80.57 -23.65 -32.96
C ASN A 51 -81.47 -24.73 -32.35
N THR A 52 -82.55 -24.30 -31.69
CA THR A 52 -83.52 -25.18 -31.03
C THR A 52 -84.47 -25.89 -31.98
N ASP A 53 -84.52 -25.48 -33.25
CA ASP A 53 -85.39 -26.07 -34.26
C ASP A 53 -84.75 -27.30 -34.95
N ALA A 54 -83.45 -27.53 -34.72
CA ALA A 54 -82.75 -28.73 -35.17
C ALA A 54 -83.01 -29.93 -34.24
N ASP A 55 -83.15 -31.14 -34.80
CA ASP A 55 -83.25 -32.39 -34.05
C ASP A 55 -82.06 -33.32 -34.39
N PRO A 56 -81.10 -33.50 -33.47
CA PRO A 56 -80.98 -32.88 -32.14
C PRO A 56 -80.52 -31.40 -32.18
N VAL A 57 -80.79 -30.66 -31.10
CA VAL A 57 -80.51 -29.21 -30.97
C VAL A 57 -79.03 -28.89 -31.13
N GLU A 58 -78.73 -27.82 -31.85
CA GLU A 58 -77.35 -27.47 -32.21
C GLU A 58 -76.83 -26.24 -31.45
N TYR A 59 -75.62 -26.34 -30.90
CA TYR A 59 -74.88 -25.25 -30.27
C TYR A 59 -73.67 -24.91 -31.13
N THR A 60 -73.51 -23.64 -31.50
CA THR A 60 -72.34 -23.17 -32.25
C THR A 60 -71.43 -22.38 -31.32
N TYR A 61 -70.19 -22.86 -31.18
CA TYR A 61 -69.16 -22.21 -30.38
C TYR A 61 -68.05 -21.66 -31.27
N LYS A 62 -67.58 -20.45 -30.95
CA LYS A 62 -66.38 -19.85 -31.54
C LYS A 62 -65.17 -20.15 -30.68
N PHE A 63 -64.15 -20.71 -31.31
CA PHE A 63 -62.85 -20.95 -30.74
C PHE A 63 -61.91 -19.85 -31.22
N SER A 64 -61.29 -19.13 -30.28
CA SER A 64 -60.30 -18.09 -30.59
C SER A 64 -59.12 -18.17 -29.64
N VAL A 65 -57.98 -17.63 -30.08
CA VAL A 65 -56.75 -17.64 -29.27
C VAL A 65 -56.84 -16.52 -28.22
N ASN A 66 -56.59 -16.86 -26.95
CA ASN A 66 -56.33 -15.87 -25.90
C ASN A 66 -54.92 -15.32 -26.06
N THR A 67 -54.79 -14.17 -26.72
CA THR A 67 -53.51 -13.56 -27.10
C THR A 67 -52.68 -13.10 -25.91
N SER A 68 -53.30 -12.74 -24.77
CA SER A 68 -52.59 -12.33 -23.55
C SER A 68 -51.77 -13.46 -22.91
N ILE A 69 -52.21 -14.71 -23.07
CA ILE A 69 -51.50 -15.89 -22.57
C ILE A 69 -50.61 -16.48 -23.66
N SER A 70 -51.11 -16.55 -24.89
CA SER A 70 -50.42 -17.23 -26.00
C SER A 70 -49.12 -16.54 -26.42
N SER A 71 -48.97 -15.23 -26.14
CA SER A 71 -47.72 -14.49 -26.32
C SER A 71 -46.54 -15.07 -25.53
N THR A 72 -46.81 -15.76 -24.41
CA THR A 72 -45.80 -16.39 -23.54
C THR A 72 -45.41 -17.81 -23.96
N LEU A 73 -46.21 -18.46 -24.81
CA LEU A 73 -45.89 -19.81 -25.31
C LEU A 73 -44.66 -19.76 -26.21
N GLN A 74 -43.83 -20.79 -26.25
CA GLN A 74 -42.77 -20.89 -27.26
C GLN A 74 -43.35 -21.16 -28.65
N ALA A 75 -42.58 -20.90 -29.71
CA ALA A 75 -43.03 -21.32 -31.04
C ALA A 75 -43.06 -22.85 -31.12
N GLY A 76 -44.14 -23.38 -31.68
CA GLY A 76 -44.42 -24.81 -31.68
C GLY A 76 -45.91 -25.11 -31.75
N THR A 77 -46.22 -26.40 -31.86
CA THR A 77 -47.61 -26.89 -31.91
C THR A 77 -48.00 -27.44 -30.55
N TYR A 78 -49.10 -26.93 -30.00
CA TYR A 78 -49.69 -27.40 -28.76
C TYR A 78 -51.05 -28.03 -29.04
N SER A 79 -51.32 -29.19 -28.43
CA SER A 79 -52.58 -29.91 -28.60
C SER A 79 -53.20 -30.14 -27.23
N GLN A 80 -54.50 -29.87 -27.10
CA GLN A 80 -55.26 -30.12 -25.89
C GLN A 80 -56.61 -30.75 -26.24
N GLU A 81 -56.89 -31.88 -25.62
CA GLU A 81 -58.23 -32.46 -25.63
C GLU A 81 -59.09 -31.74 -24.58
N ILE A 82 -60.16 -31.09 -25.03
CA ILE A 82 -61.17 -30.49 -24.17
C ILE A 82 -62.41 -31.38 -24.14
N THR A 83 -63.15 -31.35 -23.03
CA THR A 83 -64.36 -32.16 -22.88
C THR A 83 -65.56 -31.27 -22.66
N PHE A 84 -66.54 -31.35 -23.56
CA PHE A 84 -67.88 -30.81 -23.33
C PHE A 84 -68.68 -31.85 -22.55
N LYS A 85 -69.09 -31.50 -21.33
CA LYS A 85 -69.91 -32.33 -20.45
C LYS A 85 -71.31 -31.73 -20.37
N TYR A 86 -72.29 -32.52 -20.78
CA TYR A 86 -73.70 -32.16 -20.81
C TYR A 86 -74.45 -32.95 -19.76
N LYS A 87 -75.27 -32.29 -18.95
CA LYS A 87 -76.12 -32.96 -17.96
C LYS A 87 -77.60 -32.70 -18.31
N SER A 88 -78.32 -33.72 -18.76
CA SER A 88 -79.76 -33.60 -19.08
C SER A 88 -80.60 -33.49 -17.82
N THR A 89 -81.68 -32.68 -17.86
CA THR A 89 -82.74 -32.68 -16.85
C THR A 89 -84.10 -32.86 -17.54
N PRO A 90 -85.03 -33.68 -17.00
CA PRO A 90 -85.00 -34.33 -15.69
C PRO A 90 -84.28 -35.68 -15.63
N PHE A 91 -83.84 -36.24 -16.77
CA PHE A 91 -83.36 -37.62 -16.88
C PHE A 91 -81.96 -37.87 -16.26
N ASN A 92 -81.25 -36.81 -15.83
CA ASN A 92 -80.03 -36.84 -15.03
C ASN A 92 -78.89 -37.72 -15.59
N PHE A 93 -78.87 -38.00 -16.89
CA PHE A 93 -77.73 -38.63 -17.55
C PHE A 93 -76.71 -37.58 -17.99
N THR A 94 -75.45 -38.01 -18.13
CA THR A 94 -74.34 -37.18 -18.59
C THR A 94 -73.82 -37.68 -19.93
N ILE A 95 -73.71 -36.78 -20.91
CA ILE A 95 -72.99 -37.02 -22.17
C ILE A 95 -71.66 -36.28 -22.12
N GLN A 96 -70.61 -36.91 -22.61
CA GLN A 96 -69.31 -36.27 -22.78
C GLN A 96 -68.85 -36.41 -24.23
N GLU A 97 -68.42 -35.29 -24.79
CA GLU A 97 -67.77 -35.25 -26.09
C GLU A 97 -66.40 -34.60 -25.96
N LYS A 98 -65.43 -35.17 -26.65
CA LYS A 98 -64.03 -34.76 -26.60
C LYS A 98 -63.66 -34.13 -27.93
N VAL A 99 -63.06 -32.95 -27.89
CA VAL A 99 -62.55 -32.26 -29.07
C VAL A 99 -61.10 -31.92 -28.86
N ASN A 100 -60.28 -32.33 -29.84
CA ASN A 100 -58.89 -31.96 -29.86
C ASN A 100 -58.73 -30.57 -30.48
N VAL A 101 -58.15 -29.64 -29.71
CA VAL A 101 -57.83 -28.29 -30.18
C VAL A 101 -56.32 -28.17 -30.32
N VAL A 102 -55.87 -27.74 -31.48
CA VAL A 102 -54.47 -27.56 -31.83
C VAL A 102 -54.22 -26.07 -32.04
N ILE A 103 -53.19 -25.53 -31.39
CA ILE A 103 -52.67 -24.19 -31.68
C ILE A 103 -51.24 -24.30 -32.24
N ASN A 104 -51.01 -23.73 -33.41
CA ASN A 104 -49.67 -23.53 -33.96
C ASN A 104 -49.20 -22.12 -33.62
N VAL A 105 -48.14 -22.03 -32.83
CA VAL A 105 -47.50 -20.77 -32.43
C VAL A 105 -46.28 -20.52 -33.31
N PHE A 106 -46.30 -19.43 -34.07
CA PHE A 106 -45.19 -19.02 -34.94
C PHE A 106 -44.41 -17.85 -34.33
N ASN A 107 -43.09 -17.89 -34.47
CA ASN A 107 -42.26 -16.71 -34.21
C ASN A 107 -42.51 -15.64 -35.30
N THR A 108 -42.29 -14.38 -34.93
CA THR A 108 -42.29 -13.24 -35.85
C THR A 108 -40.87 -12.68 -35.90
N ILE A 109 -40.39 -12.34 -37.10
CA ILE A 109 -39.16 -11.55 -37.24
C ILE A 109 -39.60 -10.08 -37.21
N LEU A 110 -39.40 -9.44 -36.05
CA LEU A 110 -39.71 -8.02 -35.88
C LEU A 110 -38.67 -7.15 -36.60
N LEU A 111 -39.09 -5.94 -36.99
CA LEU A 111 -38.17 -4.94 -37.52
C LEU A 111 -37.06 -4.65 -36.50
N ASN A 112 -35.84 -4.97 -36.91
CA ASN A 112 -34.62 -4.60 -36.22
C ASN A 112 -33.63 -3.98 -37.21
N VAL A 113 -32.88 -2.98 -36.75
CA VAL A 113 -31.87 -2.28 -37.54
C VAL A 113 -30.56 -2.22 -36.76
N SER A 114 -29.44 -2.43 -37.44
CA SER A 114 -28.11 -2.35 -36.82
C SER A 114 -27.07 -1.87 -37.83
N PRO A 115 -26.22 -0.89 -37.46
CA PRO A 115 -26.18 -0.16 -36.18
C PRO A 115 -27.28 0.93 -36.06
N SER A 116 -27.55 1.41 -34.83
CA SER A 116 -28.52 2.50 -34.57
C SER A 116 -27.91 3.91 -34.64
N ASN A 117 -26.59 4.02 -34.71
CA ASN A 117 -25.88 5.29 -34.94
C ASN A 117 -24.81 5.07 -36.02
N LEU A 118 -24.72 6.02 -36.95
CA LEU A 118 -23.72 6.07 -38.00
C LEU A 118 -22.95 7.38 -37.90
N ASN A 119 -21.63 7.32 -37.93
CA ASN A 119 -20.78 8.50 -37.80
C ASN A 119 -19.86 8.60 -39.02
N PHE A 120 -19.86 9.75 -39.66
CA PHE A 120 -19.03 10.08 -40.81
C PHE A 120 -18.16 11.30 -40.51
N GLN A 121 -16.96 11.33 -41.08
CA GLN A 121 -16.05 12.46 -40.99
C GLN A 121 -15.57 12.82 -42.38
N TYR A 122 -15.71 14.09 -42.75
CA TYR A 122 -15.30 14.63 -44.04
C TYR A 122 -14.46 15.88 -43.81
N THR A 123 -13.35 16.00 -44.52
CA THR A 123 -12.56 17.23 -44.58
C THR A 123 -12.82 17.88 -45.94
N ILE A 124 -13.18 19.17 -45.98
CA ILE A 124 -13.43 19.86 -47.26
C ILE A 124 -12.19 19.72 -48.16
N GLY A 125 -12.41 19.38 -49.44
CA GLY A 125 -11.34 19.11 -50.41
C GLY A 125 -10.74 17.70 -50.33
N GLY A 126 -11.07 16.91 -49.30
CA GLY A 126 -10.68 15.52 -49.13
C GLY A 126 -11.54 14.53 -49.91
N SER A 127 -11.27 13.23 -49.75
CA SER A 127 -12.11 12.18 -50.31
C SER A 127 -13.43 12.06 -49.55
N VAL A 128 -14.54 11.92 -50.27
CA VAL A 128 -15.87 11.67 -49.69
C VAL A 128 -15.84 10.43 -48.79
N PRO A 129 -16.49 10.46 -47.61
CA PRO A 129 -16.52 9.31 -46.69
C PRO A 129 -17.10 8.06 -47.36
N GLY A 130 -16.52 6.89 -47.09
CA GLY A 130 -17.06 5.62 -47.57
C GLY A 130 -18.42 5.32 -46.96
N ASN A 131 -19.27 4.60 -47.70
CA ASN A 131 -20.61 4.24 -47.21
C ASN A 131 -20.52 3.27 -46.02
N SER A 132 -21.41 3.45 -45.04
CA SER A 132 -21.65 2.49 -43.97
C SER A 132 -22.79 1.53 -44.34
N PHE A 133 -22.75 0.29 -43.85
CA PHE A 133 -23.81 -0.67 -44.10
C PHE A 133 -24.80 -0.73 -42.93
N LEU A 134 -26.09 -0.65 -43.24
CA LEU A 134 -27.19 -0.82 -42.31
C LEU A 134 -27.85 -2.18 -42.58
N SER A 135 -27.86 -3.05 -41.57
CA SER A 135 -28.58 -4.32 -41.63
C SER A 135 -30.02 -4.13 -41.16
N ILE A 136 -30.97 -4.52 -41.99
CA ILE A 136 -32.41 -4.52 -41.72
C ILE A 136 -32.88 -5.96 -41.63
N THR A 137 -33.54 -6.31 -40.53
CA THR A 137 -34.13 -7.62 -40.29
C THR A 137 -35.62 -7.44 -40.08
N SER A 138 -36.46 -8.03 -40.94
CA SER A 138 -37.92 -8.01 -40.82
C SER A 138 -38.47 -9.14 -41.70
N GLU A 139 -39.64 -9.68 -41.36
CA GLU A 139 -40.39 -10.57 -42.25
C GLU A 139 -41.35 -9.84 -43.21
N ASN A 140 -41.45 -8.51 -43.09
CA ASN A 140 -42.34 -7.68 -43.91
C ASN A 140 -41.60 -6.93 -45.02
N ASN A 141 -42.38 -6.29 -45.88
CA ASN A 141 -41.89 -5.20 -46.71
C ASN A 141 -41.69 -3.96 -45.83
N TRP A 142 -40.63 -3.21 -46.09
CA TRP A 142 -40.29 -2.00 -45.35
C TRP A 142 -39.96 -0.85 -46.30
N SER A 143 -40.10 0.37 -45.77
CA SER A 143 -39.80 1.64 -46.41
C SER A 143 -38.90 2.48 -45.53
N ILE A 144 -38.14 3.39 -46.14
CA ILE A 144 -37.15 4.23 -45.48
C ILE A 144 -37.35 5.68 -45.88
N ILE A 145 -37.40 6.55 -44.87
CA ILE A 145 -37.45 7.99 -45.02
C ILE A 145 -36.25 8.59 -44.31
N LYS A 146 -35.56 9.53 -44.96
CA LYS A 146 -34.49 10.33 -44.36
C LYS A 146 -34.97 11.77 -44.22
N ASP A 147 -34.59 12.43 -43.14
CA ASP A 147 -34.97 13.82 -42.86
C ASP A 147 -34.01 14.84 -43.51
N GLN A 148 -32.75 14.45 -43.73
CA GLN A 148 -31.72 15.31 -44.28
C GLN A 148 -31.38 14.97 -45.74
N THR A 149 -31.15 16.01 -46.55
CA THR A 149 -30.79 15.88 -47.97
C THR A 149 -29.39 15.29 -48.16
N TRP A 150 -28.44 15.63 -47.30
CA TRP A 150 -27.05 15.15 -47.33
C TRP A 150 -26.90 13.65 -46.99
N ILE A 151 -27.92 12.98 -46.48
CA ILE A 151 -27.88 11.51 -46.30
C ILE A 151 -28.18 10.83 -47.65
N THR A 152 -27.39 9.85 -48.06
CA THR A 152 -27.64 9.05 -49.27
C THR A 152 -27.93 7.59 -48.91
N LEU A 153 -28.84 6.94 -49.64
CA LEU A 153 -29.29 5.57 -49.39
C LEU A 153 -29.27 4.77 -50.70
N SER A 154 -28.79 3.52 -50.67
CA SER A 154 -28.83 2.65 -51.86
C SER A 154 -30.24 2.19 -52.22
N LYS A 155 -31.15 2.15 -51.23
CA LYS A 155 -32.56 1.74 -51.38
C LYS A 155 -33.42 2.49 -50.36
N THR A 156 -34.63 2.85 -50.76
CA THR A 156 -35.65 3.45 -49.88
C THR A 156 -36.81 2.51 -49.56
N SER A 157 -36.79 1.29 -50.09
CA SER A 157 -37.74 0.23 -49.78
C SER A 157 -37.16 -1.15 -50.07
N GLY A 158 -37.79 -2.18 -49.52
CA GLY A 158 -37.44 -3.57 -49.78
C GLY A 158 -38.29 -4.55 -48.99
N SER A 159 -37.86 -5.81 -48.95
CA SER A 159 -38.59 -6.92 -48.34
C SER A 159 -37.65 -7.84 -47.58
N GLY A 160 -38.09 -8.35 -46.44
CA GLY A 160 -37.32 -9.34 -45.71
C GLY A 160 -36.03 -8.77 -45.11
N ASN A 161 -35.10 -9.66 -44.78
CA ASN A 161 -33.77 -9.30 -44.30
C ASN A 161 -32.89 -8.80 -45.46
N THR A 162 -32.27 -7.64 -45.30
CA THR A 162 -31.29 -7.12 -46.27
C THR A 162 -30.26 -6.23 -45.58
N SER A 163 -29.16 -5.98 -46.28
CA SER A 163 -28.29 -4.84 -45.98
C SER A 163 -28.48 -3.75 -47.04
N ILE A 164 -28.41 -2.48 -46.62
CA ILE A 164 -28.35 -1.32 -47.51
C ILE A 164 -27.11 -0.49 -47.17
N SER A 165 -26.59 0.27 -48.13
CA SER A 165 -25.51 1.22 -47.84
C SER A 165 -26.09 2.62 -47.59
N VAL A 166 -25.63 3.24 -46.51
CA VAL A 166 -25.89 4.62 -46.12
C VAL A 166 -24.61 5.42 -46.34
N GLY A 167 -24.69 6.49 -47.12
CA GLY A 167 -23.58 7.41 -47.37
C GLY A 167 -23.95 8.84 -47.02
N VAL A 168 -23.02 9.75 -47.31
CA VAL A 168 -23.22 11.19 -47.16
C VAL A 168 -22.84 11.91 -48.46
N ASP A 169 -23.68 12.84 -48.88
CA ASP A 169 -23.38 13.81 -49.93
C ASP A 169 -22.84 15.08 -49.26
N VAL A 170 -21.56 15.34 -49.49
CA VAL A 170 -20.81 16.44 -48.86
C VAL A 170 -20.79 17.70 -49.72
N SER A 171 -21.47 17.68 -50.88
CA SER A 171 -21.47 18.78 -51.84
C SER A 171 -22.10 20.04 -51.24
N GLY A 172 -21.31 21.11 -51.15
CA GLY A 172 -21.78 22.41 -50.64
C GLY A 172 -21.96 22.49 -49.13
N LEU A 173 -21.53 21.48 -48.36
CA LEU A 173 -21.49 21.57 -46.90
C LEU A 173 -20.28 22.38 -46.45
N THR A 174 -20.50 23.30 -45.51
CA THR A 174 -19.44 24.07 -44.83
C THR A 174 -18.93 23.29 -43.61
N SER A 175 -17.83 23.73 -43.01
CA SER A 175 -17.34 23.13 -41.76
C SER A 175 -18.40 23.22 -40.66
N GLY A 176 -18.62 22.13 -39.94
CA GLY A 176 -19.61 22.04 -38.86
C GLY A 176 -20.07 20.62 -38.57
N ASN A 177 -20.92 20.50 -37.55
CA ASN A 177 -21.55 19.24 -37.15
C ASN A 177 -22.96 19.15 -37.73
N TYR A 178 -23.23 18.08 -38.48
CA TYR A 178 -24.52 17.80 -39.11
C TYR A 178 -25.13 16.55 -38.47
N ASN A 179 -26.40 16.66 -38.05
CA ASN A 179 -27.15 15.55 -37.47
C ASN A 179 -28.40 15.28 -38.30
N GLY A 180 -28.71 14.01 -38.51
CA GLY A 180 -29.89 13.57 -39.24
C GLY A 180 -30.37 12.21 -38.78
N GLN A 181 -31.53 11.81 -39.28
CA GLN A 181 -32.25 10.62 -38.89
C GLN A 181 -32.78 9.87 -40.10
N ILE A 182 -32.70 8.54 -40.02
CA ILE A 182 -33.30 7.62 -40.97
C ILE A 182 -34.40 6.85 -40.23
N LEU A 183 -35.64 6.98 -40.70
CA LEU A 183 -36.81 6.24 -40.23
C LEU A 183 -37.03 5.04 -41.13
N ILE A 184 -37.00 3.83 -40.55
CA ILE A 184 -37.34 2.58 -41.22
C ILE A 184 -38.70 2.12 -40.69
N ASP A 185 -39.65 1.88 -41.58
CA ASP A 185 -41.02 1.47 -41.26
C ASP A 185 -41.39 0.20 -42.03
N ASP A 186 -41.79 -0.86 -41.33
CA ASP A 186 -42.23 -2.13 -41.91
C ASP A 186 -43.77 -2.32 -41.95
N GLY A 187 -44.50 -1.24 -41.71
CA GLY A 187 -45.96 -1.18 -41.63
C GLY A 187 -46.53 -1.56 -40.26
N TYR A 188 -45.70 -2.10 -39.36
CA TYR A 188 -46.09 -2.47 -37.99
C TYR A 188 -45.21 -1.82 -36.92
N ASN A 189 -43.92 -1.68 -37.20
CA ASN A 189 -42.93 -1.09 -36.30
C ASN A 189 -42.08 -0.08 -37.05
N GLN A 190 -41.62 0.92 -36.29
CA GLN A 190 -40.70 1.94 -36.76
C GLN A 190 -39.39 1.89 -35.98
N LYS A 191 -38.27 2.12 -36.67
CA LYS A 191 -36.94 2.24 -36.08
C LYS A 191 -36.23 3.48 -36.61
N ILE A 192 -35.55 4.19 -35.72
CA ILE A 192 -34.74 5.37 -36.06
C ILE A 192 -33.26 5.00 -35.97
N VAL A 193 -32.50 5.41 -36.99
CA VAL A 193 -31.04 5.38 -37.00
C VAL A 193 -30.56 6.83 -37.05
N ASN A 194 -29.71 7.23 -36.11
CA ASN A 194 -29.12 8.56 -36.12
C ASN A 194 -27.86 8.57 -37.00
N VAL A 195 -27.68 9.64 -37.74
CA VAL A 195 -26.49 9.86 -38.57
C VAL A 195 -25.84 11.16 -38.12
N SER A 196 -24.57 11.09 -37.74
CA SER A 196 -23.73 12.27 -37.50
C SER A 196 -22.69 12.39 -38.61
N LEU A 197 -22.49 13.61 -39.10
CA LEU A 197 -21.44 13.96 -40.04
C LEU A 197 -20.68 15.17 -39.48
N VAL A 198 -19.38 14.99 -39.25
CA VAL A 198 -18.47 16.09 -38.92
C VAL A 198 -17.79 16.54 -40.21
N VAL A 199 -18.04 17.77 -40.62
CA VAL A 199 -17.33 18.42 -41.73
C VAL A 199 -16.24 19.31 -41.14
N GLN A 200 -14.99 18.97 -41.40
CA GLN A 200 -13.83 19.76 -41.06
C GLN A 200 -13.51 20.74 -42.21
N GLY A 201 -13.02 21.93 -41.87
CA GLY A 201 -12.58 22.91 -42.87
C GLY A 201 -11.45 22.39 -43.77
N GLU A 202 -11.14 23.10 -44.85
CA GLU A 202 -9.93 22.81 -45.63
C GLU A 202 -8.71 23.08 -44.75
N ASN A 203 -7.79 22.11 -44.63
CA ASN A 203 -6.49 22.37 -44.01
C ASN A 203 -5.69 23.27 -44.95
N THR A 204 -5.63 24.56 -44.65
CA THR A 204 -4.68 25.47 -45.29
C THR A 204 -3.31 25.35 -44.60
N SER A 205 -2.24 25.84 -45.23
CA SER A 205 -0.92 25.89 -44.58
C SER A 205 -0.90 26.74 -43.31
N ASP A 206 -1.94 27.54 -43.09
CA ASP A 206 -2.02 28.55 -42.05
C ASP A 206 -2.82 28.04 -40.83
N ASP A 207 -3.34 26.80 -40.88
CA ASP A 207 -4.06 26.17 -39.79
C ASP A 207 -3.14 25.44 -38.81
N TYR A 208 -3.12 25.87 -37.56
CA TYR A 208 -2.27 25.28 -36.51
C TYR A 208 -2.93 25.27 -35.13
N LEU A 209 -2.74 24.19 -34.38
CA LEU A 209 -3.07 24.08 -32.96
C LEU A 209 -1.84 23.60 -32.18
N ILE A 210 -1.29 24.49 -31.37
CA ILE A 210 -0.14 24.23 -30.52
C ILE A 210 -0.61 24.30 -29.07
N VAL A 211 -0.29 23.26 -28.29
CA VAL A 211 -0.59 23.19 -26.86
C VAL A 211 0.69 22.93 -26.08
N SER A 212 0.88 23.62 -24.98
CA SER A 212 2.03 23.41 -24.11
C SER A 212 1.65 23.57 -22.62
N PRO A 213 2.01 22.63 -21.74
CA PRO A 213 2.73 21.38 -22.04
C PRO A 213 1.81 20.27 -22.59
N GLU A 214 2.37 19.26 -23.26
CA GLU A 214 1.63 18.05 -23.72
C GLU A 214 1.39 17.02 -22.61
N SER A 215 2.06 17.18 -21.46
CA SER A 215 1.75 16.44 -20.24
C SER A 215 2.21 17.19 -18.99
N PHE A 216 1.59 16.92 -17.86
CA PHE A 216 2.11 17.36 -16.57
C PHE A 216 1.73 16.40 -15.45
N GLN A 217 2.47 16.50 -14.35
CA GLN A 217 2.20 15.76 -13.12
C GLN A 217 1.82 16.74 -12.02
N ALA A 218 0.86 16.35 -11.20
CA ALA A 218 0.51 17.03 -9.95
C ALA A 218 0.53 16.01 -8.81
N SER A 219 0.80 16.47 -7.60
CA SER A 219 0.66 15.64 -6.41
C SER A 219 0.06 16.44 -5.28
N GLU A 220 -0.87 15.81 -4.57
CA GLU A 220 -1.60 16.37 -3.44
C GLU A 220 -1.44 15.46 -2.22
N THR A 221 -1.57 16.06 -1.04
CA THR A 221 -1.56 15.34 0.22
C THR A 221 -2.95 14.77 0.50
N TYR A 222 -3.02 13.50 0.90
CA TYR A 222 -4.26 12.84 1.27
C TYR A 222 -5.00 13.61 2.38
N GLY A 223 -6.27 13.94 2.12
CA GLY A 223 -7.15 14.63 3.06
C GLY A 223 -6.93 16.13 3.21
N GLU A 224 -5.96 16.71 2.51
CA GLU A 224 -5.68 18.15 2.51
C GLU A 224 -6.36 18.85 1.31
N ILE A 225 -6.68 20.13 1.50
CA ILE A 225 -7.27 20.98 0.44
C ILE A 225 -6.28 21.07 -0.73
N PRO A 226 -6.70 20.75 -1.98
CA PRO A 226 -5.82 20.84 -3.13
C PRO A 226 -5.36 22.28 -3.38
N SER A 227 -4.11 22.42 -3.82
CA SER A 227 -3.46 23.72 -4.06
C SER A 227 -2.76 23.80 -5.41
N LYS A 228 -2.63 22.68 -6.14
CA LYS A 228 -1.87 22.65 -7.39
C LYS A 228 -2.70 23.19 -8.55
N LEU A 229 -2.06 24.02 -9.35
CA LEU A 229 -2.58 24.50 -10.63
C LEU A 229 -1.49 24.43 -11.70
N ARG A 230 -1.92 24.36 -12.96
CA ARG A 230 -1.03 24.38 -14.12
C ARG A 230 -1.60 25.30 -15.19
N GLN A 231 -0.76 26.18 -15.72
CA GLN A 231 -1.10 26.98 -16.89
C GLN A 231 -0.87 26.15 -18.16
N ILE A 232 -1.88 26.13 -19.02
CA ILE A 232 -1.84 25.52 -20.35
C ILE A 232 -1.84 26.67 -21.35
N ASN A 233 -0.77 26.77 -22.14
CA ASN A 233 -0.66 27.74 -23.22
C ASN A 233 -1.20 27.12 -24.51
N ILE A 234 -2.05 27.86 -25.20
CA ILE A 234 -2.71 27.43 -26.43
C ILE A 234 -2.47 28.50 -27.48
N GLU A 235 -1.96 28.09 -28.64
CA GLU A 235 -1.87 28.93 -29.82
C GLU A 235 -2.68 28.25 -30.93
N SER A 236 -3.68 28.96 -31.46
CA SER A 236 -4.60 28.38 -32.42
C SER A 236 -4.91 29.37 -33.54
N SER A 237 -4.93 28.91 -34.80
CA SER A 237 -5.42 29.73 -35.92
C SER A 237 -6.93 30.02 -35.83
N GLU A 238 -7.68 29.23 -35.05
CA GLU A 238 -9.14 29.32 -34.90
C GLU A 238 -9.61 29.31 -33.44
N ASN A 239 -10.90 29.57 -33.23
CA ASN A 239 -11.54 29.32 -31.94
C ASN A 239 -11.45 27.82 -31.58
N TYR A 240 -11.28 27.53 -30.31
CA TYR A 240 -11.13 26.16 -29.81
C TYR A 240 -12.06 25.89 -28.61
N THR A 241 -12.30 24.62 -28.36
CA THR A 241 -12.91 24.12 -27.11
C THR A 241 -11.90 23.33 -26.31
N ILE A 242 -12.03 23.33 -24.99
CA ILE A 242 -11.17 22.58 -24.09
C ILE A 242 -12.00 21.90 -23.01
N VAL A 243 -11.74 20.60 -22.79
CA VAL A 243 -12.50 19.78 -21.84
C VAL A 243 -11.57 18.84 -21.07
N SER A 244 -11.88 18.61 -19.79
CA SER A 244 -11.27 17.55 -18.98
C SER A 244 -12.20 16.34 -18.93
N ASN A 245 -11.65 15.12 -19.00
CA ASN A 245 -12.42 13.90 -18.80
C ASN A 245 -12.55 13.47 -17.33
N VAL A 246 -11.88 14.18 -16.41
CA VAL A 246 -11.81 13.84 -14.99
C VAL A 246 -12.40 14.94 -14.11
N PRO A 247 -13.08 14.57 -13.00
CA PRO A 247 -13.75 15.53 -12.10
C PRO A 247 -12.80 16.24 -11.13
N TRP A 248 -11.55 15.79 -11.02
CA TRP A 248 -10.53 16.39 -10.16
C TRP A 248 -9.68 17.47 -10.85
N ILE A 249 -10.06 17.86 -12.08
CA ILE A 249 -9.48 19.01 -12.80
C ILE A 249 -10.61 19.99 -13.14
N GLN A 250 -10.45 21.24 -12.71
CA GLN A 250 -11.27 22.36 -13.13
C GLN A 250 -10.48 23.25 -14.09
N LEU A 251 -11.07 23.54 -15.25
CA LEU A 251 -10.51 24.46 -16.23
C LEU A 251 -11.09 25.87 -16.01
N SER A 252 -10.26 26.90 -16.14
CA SER A 252 -10.70 28.30 -16.01
C SER A 252 -11.63 28.74 -17.15
N SER A 253 -11.59 28.07 -18.30
CA SER A 253 -12.52 28.25 -19.42
C SER A 253 -12.73 26.92 -20.16
N SER A 254 -13.88 26.79 -20.85
CA SER A 254 -14.21 25.64 -21.71
C SER A 254 -14.00 25.91 -23.20
N SER A 255 -13.58 27.13 -23.55
CA SER A 255 -13.30 27.57 -24.92
C SER A 255 -12.33 28.76 -24.94
N GLY A 256 -11.85 29.10 -26.12
CA GLY A 256 -11.08 30.31 -26.39
C GLY A 256 -11.10 30.70 -27.86
N SER A 257 -10.67 31.92 -28.14
CA SER A 257 -10.61 32.47 -29.50
C SER A 257 -9.29 32.15 -30.20
N SER A 258 -9.23 32.37 -31.51
CA SER A 258 -7.98 32.33 -32.30
C SER A 258 -6.90 33.27 -31.74
N GLY A 259 -5.64 32.87 -31.88
CA GLY A 259 -4.46 33.56 -31.37
C GLY A 259 -3.82 32.85 -30.18
N ILE A 260 -3.04 33.60 -29.40
CA ILE A 260 -2.40 33.12 -28.17
C ILE A 260 -3.37 33.29 -27.00
N SER A 261 -3.61 32.22 -26.26
CA SER A 261 -4.41 32.23 -25.04
C SER A 261 -3.79 31.31 -23.99
N SER A 262 -4.30 31.40 -22.75
CA SER A 262 -3.93 30.46 -21.70
C SER A 262 -5.13 30.04 -20.87
N VAL A 263 -5.20 28.77 -20.51
CA VAL A 263 -6.22 28.19 -19.64
C VAL A 263 -5.54 27.60 -18.42
N THR A 264 -6.05 27.92 -17.23
CA THR A 264 -5.54 27.34 -15.97
C THR A 264 -6.30 26.06 -15.67
N ALA A 265 -5.57 24.95 -15.50
CA ALA A 265 -6.07 23.71 -14.96
C ALA A 265 -5.77 23.66 -13.45
N THR A 266 -6.81 23.74 -12.63
CA THR A 266 -6.72 23.68 -11.15
C THR A 266 -7.10 22.27 -10.70
N ILE A 267 -6.27 21.67 -9.86
CA ILE A 267 -6.59 20.40 -9.20
C ILE A 267 -7.63 20.68 -8.11
N ILE A 268 -8.72 19.91 -8.09
CA ILE A 268 -9.84 20.09 -7.15
C ILE A 268 -10.36 18.76 -6.62
N ASN A 269 -11.10 18.79 -5.51
CA ASN A 269 -11.84 17.66 -4.94
C ASN A 269 -10.97 16.42 -4.64
N THR A 270 -9.71 16.60 -4.28
CA THR A 270 -8.79 15.49 -4.00
C THR A 270 -8.88 14.97 -2.57
N GLU A 271 -9.58 15.67 -1.66
CA GLU A 271 -9.67 15.26 -0.24
C GLU A 271 -10.34 13.90 -0.06
N PHE A 272 -11.17 13.49 -1.04
CA PHE A 272 -11.91 12.22 -1.04
C PHE A 272 -11.21 11.10 -1.82
N LEU A 273 -10.11 11.41 -2.51
CA LEU A 273 -9.35 10.42 -3.25
C LEU A 273 -8.46 9.62 -2.30
N SER A 274 -8.45 8.29 -2.47
CA SER A 274 -7.53 7.42 -1.74
C SER A 274 -6.08 7.67 -2.18
N ILE A 275 -5.13 7.24 -1.35
CA ILE A 275 -3.70 7.26 -1.71
C ILE A 275 -3.50 6.44 -2.99
N GLY A 276 -2.83 7.01 -3.99
CA GLY A 276 -2.63 6.35 -5.27
C GLY A 276 -2.42 7.30 -6.46
N ASN A 277 -2.36 6.70 -7.65
CA ASN A 277 -2.13 7.39 -8.92
C ASN A 277 -3.43 7.46 -9.73
N TYR A 278 -3.73 8.64 -10.27
CA TYR A 278 -4.93 8.94 -11.03
C TYR A 278 -4.55 9.56 -12.38
N ASN A 279 -4.96 8.92 -13.48
CA ASN A 279 -4.72 9.43 -14.84
C ASN A 279 -5.90 10.27 -15.32
N GLY A 280 -5.61 11.40 -15.96
CA GLY A 280 -6.58 12.29 -16.58
C GLY A 280 -6.11 12.77 -17.94
N VAL A 281 -7.05 13.19 -18.78
CA VAL A 281 -6.79 13.70 -20.12
C VAL A 281 -7.57 15.00 -20.31
N ILE A 282 -6.86 16.04 -20.71
CA ILE A 282 -7.44 17.29 -21.18
C ILE A 282 -7.39 17.29 -22.71
N THR A 283 -8.52 17.57 -23.36
CA THR A 283 -8.64 17.58 -24.84
C THR A 283 -8.92 18.99 -25.31
N VAL A 284 -8.11 19.46 -26.26
CA VAL A 284 -8.28 20.75 -26.96
C VAL A 284 -8.67 20.46 -28.40
N THR A 285 -9.76 21.05 -28.87
CA THR A 285 -10.36 20.76 -30.18
C THR A 285 -10.61 22.06 -30.94
N THR A 286 -10.08 22.13 -32.16
CA THR A 286 -10.48 23.11 -33.20
C THR A 286 -11.33 22.40 -34.26
N ASN A 287 -11.79 23.12 -35.30
CA ASN A 287 -12.58 22.52 -36.38
C ASN A 287 -11.78 21.53 -37.26
N TYR A 288 -10.44 21.50 -37.14
CA TYR A 288 -9.57 20.69 -38.00
C TYR A 288 -8.56 19.82 -37.24
N THR A 289 -8.25 20.10 -35.96
CA THR A 289 -7.26 19.32 -35.18
C THR A 289 -7.70 19.12 -33.73
N VAL A 290 -7.27 18.00 -33.15
CA VAL A 290 -7.42 17.67 -31.74
C VAL A 290 -6.04 17.45 -31.13
N LYS A 291 -5.78 18.04 -29.97
CA LYS A 291 -4.59 17.81 -29.16
C LYS A 291 -4.98 17.36 -27.75
N THR A 292 -4.18 16.49 -27.16
CA THR A 292 -4.42 15.94 -25.83
C THR A 292 -3.27 16.27 -24.90
N ILE A 293 -3.59 16.54 -23.64
CA ILE A 293 -2.63 16.76 -22.56
C ILE A 293 -2.84 15.67 -21.52
N ASN A 294 -1.81 14.86 -21.29
CA ASN A 294 -1.85 13.77 -20.30
C ASN A 294 -1.54 14.31 -18.90
N VAL A 295 -2.37 13.95 -17.92
CA VAL A 295 -2.23 14.41 -16.54
C VAL A 295 -2.10 13.21 -15.60
N LEU A 296 -1.04 13.19 -14.80
CA LEU A 296 -0.87 12.22 -13.70
C LEU A 296 -1.02 12.95 -12.37
N LEU A 297 -2.08 12.63 -11.63
CA LEU A 297 -2.28 13.07 -10.24
C LEU A 297 -1.83 11.97 -9.28
N ILE A 298 -1.00 12.33 -8.29
CA ILE A 298 -0.55 11.43 -7.23
C ILE A 298 -1.05 11.91 -5.88
N ILE A 299 -1.86 11.09 -5.20
CA ILE A 299 -2.29 11.33 -3.83
C ILE A 299 -1.37 10.57 -2.88
N ASN A 300 -0.64 11.31 -2.05
CA ASN A 300 0.32 10.76 -1.09
C ASN A 300 -0.12 11.08 0.34
N GLN A 301 0.11 10.17 1.29
CA GLN A 301 -0.07 10.49 2.71
C GLN A 301 1.07 11.38 3.20
N ALA A 302 0.79 12.47 3.92
CA ALA A 302 1.82 13.18 4.69
C ALA A 302 2.23 12.33 5.90
N VAL A 303 3.50 11.98 5.98
CA VAL A 303 4.09 11.20 7.07
C VAL A 303 5.34 11.95 7.51
N ILE A 304 5.43 12.27 8.81
CA ILE A 304 6.67 12.67 9.48
C ILE A 304 6.70 11.93 10.80
N ASN A 305 7.43 10.82 10.86
CA ASN A 305 7.39 9.89 11.99
C ASN A 305 8.78 9.39 12.37
N GLY A 306 8.88 8.94 13.62
CA GLY A 306 9.94 8.05 14.13
C GLY A 306 11.05 8.71 14.95
N ILE A 307 11.12 10.04 15.00
CA ILE A 307 11.94 10.80 15.95
C ILE A 307 11.14 11.99 16.49
N GLU A 308 11.47 12.45 17.69
CA GLU A 308 10.78 13.53 18.40
C GLU A 308 11.79 14.45 19.11
N SER A 309 11.55 15.76 19.10
CA SER A 309 12.40 16.72 19.82
C SER A 309 12.48 16.42 21.31
N ASN A 310 13.59 16.78 21.97
CA ASN A 310 13.85 16.54 23.39
C ASN A 310 13.84 15.05 23.80
N SER A 311 14.04 14.14 22.86
CA SER A 311 14.06 12.71 23.12
C SER A 311 15.47 12.14 23.22
N PHE A 312 15.60 11.06 23.98
CA PHE A 312 16.84 10.31 24.20
C PHE A 312 16.77 8.95 23.51
N TYR A 313 17.80 8.61 22.74
CA TYR A 313 17.84 7.45 21.87
C TYR A 313 19.13 6.65 22.00
N PHE A 314 19.06 5.38 21.62
CA PHE A 314 20.21 4.49 21.51
C PHE A 314 20.55 4.27 20.03
N ALA A 315 21.81 4.49 19.66
CA ALA A 315 22.24 4.51 18.26
C ALA A 315 22.01 3.17 17.53
N GLU A 316 22.20 2.04 18.22
CA GLU A 316 22.06 0.71 17.62
C GLU A 316 20.61 0.26 17.46
N ASP A 317 19.62 1.02 17.97
CA ASP A 317 18.20 0.81 17.69
C ASP A 317 17.81 1.23 16.27
N ARG A 318 18.72 1.93 15.57
CA ARG A 318 18.55 2.40 14.19
C ARG A 318 17.28 3.24 14.02
N ASN A 319 17.09 4.22 14.91
CA ASN A 319 15.98 5.17 14.90
C ASN A 319 15.80 5.81 13.52
N LYS A 320 14.58 5.76 12.98
CA LYS A 320 14.28 6.15 11.60
C LYS A 320 13.47 7.43 11.58
N LEU A 321 13.97 8.46 10.92
CA LEU A 321 13.14 9.56 10.44
C LEU A 321 12.54 9.14 9.08
N SER A 322 11.22 9.08 9.00
CA SER A 322 10.51 8.88 7.73
C SER A 322 9.69 10.10 7.41
N MET A 323 9.89 10.64 6.21
CA MET A 323 9.16 11.77 5.68
C MET A 323 8.54 11.42 4.34
N SER A 324 7.35 11.94 4.02
CA SER A 324 6.80 11.85 2.67
C SER A 324 6.70 13.23 2.01
N SER A 325 6.61 13.21 0.68
CA SER A 325 6.53 14.43 -0.13
C SER A 325 5.43 14.36 -1.17
N SER A 326 4.76 15.49 -1.38
CA SER A 326 3.89 15.75 -2.53
C SER A 326 4.57 16.62 -3.58
N VAL A 327 5.87 16.91 -3.42
CA VAL A 327 6.65 17.62 -4.44
C VAL A 327 7.11 16.60 -5.49
N PRO A 328 6.75 16.74 -6.78
CA PRO A 328 7.23 15.85 -7.83
C PRO A 328 8.76 15.94 -7.98
N ASN A 329 9.42 14.81 -8.27
CA ASN A 329 10.87 14.73 -8.48
C ASN A 329 11.70 15.40 -7.35
N SER A 330 11.31 15.17 -6.11
CA SER A 330 12.04 15.62 -4.92
C SER A 330 12.79 14.48 -4.23
N GLU A 331 13.61 14.86 -3.26
CA GLU A 331 14.35 14.01 -2.33
C GLU A 331 14.27 14.60 -0.92
N LEU A 332 14.34 13.74 0.09
CA LEU A 332 14.45 14.14 1.49
C LEU A 332 15.88 14.63 1.73
N TYR A 333 16.02 15.92 1.97
CA TYR A 333 17.29 16.53 2.36
C TYR A 333 17.29 16.84 3.85
N ILE A 334 18.34 16.43 4.55
CA ILE A 334 18.44 16.52 6.00
C ILE A 334 19.73 17.23 6.36
N GLU A 335 19.63 18.31 7.13
CA GLU A 335 20.78 18.99 7.74
C GLU A 335 20.91 18.56 9.18
N PHE A 336 22.15 18.24 9.57
CA PHE A 336 22.51 17.79 10.91
C PHE A 336 23.44 18.82 11.55
N GLU A 337 23.11 19.23 12.77
CA GLU A 337 24.00 19.95 13.66
C GLU A 337 24.23 19.08 14.90
N THR A 338 25.42 18.53 15.04
CA THR A 338 25.74 17.55 16.07
C THR A 338 26.81 18.07 17.01
N GLN A 339 26.56 17.95 18.31
CA GLN A 339 27.49 18.33 19.37
C GLN A 339 27.81 17.10 20.24
N ALA A 340 29.07 16.69 20.24
CA ALA A 340 29.61 15.70 21.19
C ALA A 340 30.96 16.20 21.72
N SER A 341 32.03 15.41 21.60
CA SER A 341 33.41 15.86 21.86
C SER A 341 33.89 16.97 20.92
N LYS A 342 33.19 17.15 19.79
CA LYS A 342 33.38 18.21 18.79
C LYS A 342 32.02 18.59 18.21
N PHE A 343 31.93 19.81 17.69
CA PHE A 343 30.80 20.26 16.87
C PHE A 343 31.01 19.81 15.42
N VAL A 344 29.99 19.21 14.81
CA VAL A 344 30.02 18.74 13.41
C VAL A 344 28.72 19.09 12.73
N THR A 345 28.79 19.67 11.54
CA THR A 345 27.65 19.85 10.64
C THR A 345 27.86 19.04 9.37
N TYR A 346 26.78 18.45 8.88
CA TYR A 346 26.77 17.70 7.62
C TYR A 346 25.34 17.58 7.12
N ASN A 347 25.19 17.11 5.88
CA ASN A 347 23.90 16.87 5.28
C ASN A 347 23.79 15.44 4.77
N LYS A 348 22.55 14.99 4.58
CA LYS A 348 22.22 13.71 3.97
C LYS A 348 21.05 13.90 3.03
N THR A 349 21.14 13.24 1.88
CA THR A 349 20.08 13.21 0.89
C THR A 349 19.56 11.78 0.76
N VAL A 350 18.24 11.62 0.76
CA VAL A 350 17.56 10.32 0.67
C VAL A 350 16.47 10.41 -0.40
N PRO A 351 16.48 9.57 -1.43
CA PRO A 351 15.42 9.58 -2.44
C PRO A 351 14.07 9.16 -1.85
N PHE A 352 12.98 9.77 -2.31
CA PHE A 352 11.63 9.29 -2.00
C PHE A 352 11.35 8.03 -2.84
N PHE A 353 11.13 6.89 -2.18
CA PHE A 353 10.64 5.67 -2.81
C PHE A 353 9.14 5.55 -2.51
N GLN A 354 8.31 5.47 -3.55
CA GLN A 354 6.85 5.47 -3.42
C GLN A 354 6.32 6.65 -2.57
N GLY A 355 6.97 7.82 -2.71
CA GLY A 355 6.60 9.04 -2.00
C GLY A 355 7.15 9.17 -0.57
N VAL A 356 7.93 8.19 -0.06
CA VAL A 356 8.49 8.20 1.30
C VAL A 356 10.02 8.08 1.29
N GLY A 357 10.70 8.94 2.03
CA GLY A 357 12.13 8.97 2.24
C GLY A 357 12.43 8.62 3.69
N THR A 358 13.33 7.67 3.92
CA THR A 358 13.65 7.19 5.28
C THR A 358 15.14 7.25 5.55
N ALA A 359 15.52 7.96 6.61
CA ALA A 359 16.89 8.05 7.09
C ALA A 359 17.02 7.45 8.50
N VAL A 360 18.05 6.61 8.69
CA VAL A 360 18.48 6.22 10.04
C VAL A 360 19.32 7.36 10.64
N ILE A 361 19.01 7.72 11.88
CA ILE A 361 19.57 8.85 12.64
C ILE A 361 20.34 8.30 13.85
N GLY A 362 21.45 8.94 14.22
CA GLY A 362 22.22 8.64 15.43
C GLY A 362 23.41 7.71 15.23
N LEU A 363 23.66 7.18 14.01
CA LEU A 363 24.74 6.22 13.77
C LEU A 363 26.14 6.85 13.93
N GLU A 364 26.23 8.15 13.74
CA GLU A 364 27.40 8.98 14.01
C GLU A 364 27.83 8.99 15.49
N ALA A 365 26.95 8.61 16.44
CA ALA A 365 27.27 8.49 17.86
C ALA A 365 28.54 7.68 18.10
N LYS A 366 28.70 6.59 17.36
CA LYS A 366 29.85 5.67 17.47
C LYS A 366 31.20 6.32 17.23
N ASN A 367 31.24 7.35 16.38
CA ASN A 367 32.48 8.01 15.99
C ASN A 367 32.68 9.37 16.68
N LEU A 368 31.62 9.95 17.25
CA LEU A 368 31.63 11.31 17.81
C LEU A 368 31.63 11.33 19.34
N ILE A 369 31.00 10.33 19.97
CA ILE A 369 31.03 10.15 21.42
C ILE A 369 32.41 9.60 21.81
N LYS A 370 33.03 10.25 22.79
CA LYS A 370 34.24 9.80 23.44
C LYS A 370 33.92 9.42 24.88
N GLU A 371 34.56 8.36 25.37
CA GLU A 371 34.60 8.04 26.78
C GLU A 371 35.15 9.20 27.61
N ASN A 372 34.50 9.50 28.74
CA ASN A 372 34.94 10.53 29.69
C ASN A 372 35.55 9.95 30.96
N PHE A 373 35.69 8.62 31.02
CA PHE A 373 36.32 7.91 32.13
C PHE A 373 37.60 7.22 31.68
N ILE A 374 38.67 7.40 32.48
CA ILE A 374 39.94 6.67 32.34
C ILE A 374 40.34 6.21 33.75
N PRO A 375 40.72 4.94 33.96
CA PRO A 375 40.90 4.35 35.30
C PRO A 375 42.24 4.71 35.95
N VAL A 376 42.59 6.00 36.04
CA VAL A 376 43.87 6.43 36.63
C VAL A 376 43.81 6.64 38.15
N ASN A 377 42.65 7.08 38.67
CA ASN A 377 42.45 7.36 40.09
C ASN A 377 41.02 6.99 40.52
N ILE A 378 40.80 5.75 40.93
CA ILE A 378 39.47 5.26 41.26
C ILE A 378 39.14 5.55 42.73
N THR A 379 38.13 6.40 42.92
CA THR A 379 37.59 6.77 44.24
C THR A 379 36.10 6.45 44.30
N SER A 380 35.61 6.11 45.49
CA SER A 380 34.18 5.94 45.75
C SER A 380 33.41 7.26 45.47
N GLY A 381 32.29 7.18 44.76
CA GLY A 381 31.50 8.35 44.33
C GLY A 381 30.69 8.09 43.07
N VAL A 382 30.19 9.15 42.43
CA VAL A 382 29.49 9.07 41.14
C VAL A 382 30.22 9.89 40.08
N ILE A 383 30.29 9.34 38.87
CA ILE A 383 30.88 10.01 37.70
C ILE A 383 29.88 10.09 36.54
N ASN A 384 30.17 10.95 35.58
CA ASN A 384 29.53 10.99 34.26
C ASN A 384 30.43 10.23 33.26
N PRO A 385 30.24 8.93 33.03
CA PRO A 385 31.18 8.13 32.24
C PRO A 385 31.16 8.49 30.75
N VAL A 386 30.02 8.97 30.26
CA VAL A 386 29.74 9.29 28.87
C VAL A 386 28.81 10.49 28.84
N VAL A 387 29.10 11.46 28.00
CA VAL A 387 28.18 12.56 27.70
C VAL A 387 27.42 12.20 26.41
N PRO A 388 26.08 12.16 26.44
CA PRO A 388 25.28 11.92 25.24
C PRO A 388 25.61 12.93 24.14
N MET A 389 25.63 12.46 22.90
CA MET A 389 25.71 13.32 21.73
C MET A 389 24.38 14.06 21.57
N SER A 390 24.42 15.39 21.47
CA SER A 390 23.26 16.22 21.14
C SER A 390 23.18 16.46 19.64
N MET A 391 21.98 16.53 19.10
CA MET A 391 21.73 16.69 17.66
C MET A 391 20.48 17.52 17.40
N ASN A 392 20.61 18.49 16.50
CA ASN A 392 19.49 19.18 15.87
C ASN A 392 19.41 18.77 14.40
N ILE A 393 18.20 18.62 13.89
CA ILE A 393 17.94 18.17 12.52
C ILE A 393 16.91 19.09 11.87
N LYS A 394 17.18 19.49 10.63
CA LYS A 394 16.18 20.12 9.77
C LYS A 394 15.94 19.25 8.54
N ALA A 395 14.68 18.90 8.30
CA ALA A 395 14.26 18.06 7.19
C ALA A 395 13.51 18.89 6.14
N TYR A 396 13.89 18.71 4.87
CA TYR A 396 13.43 19.52 3.75
C TYR A 396 12.95 18.66 2.59
N ASP A 397 11.95 19.17 1.87
CA ASP A 397 11.72 18.79 0.49
C ASP A 397 12.72 19.53 -0.39
N LYS A 398 13.51 18.77 -1.17
CA LYS A 398 14.45 19.32 -2.14
C LYS A 398 14.16 18.76 -3.54
N PRO A 399 13.82 19.58 -4.55
CA PRO A 399 13.72 19.11 -5.92
C PRO A 399 15.10 18.65 -6.44
N VAL A 400 15.17 17.50 -7.13
CA VAL A 400 16.44 16.84 -7.54
C VAL A 400 17.35 17.74 -8.39
N ASN A 401 16.78 18.66 -9.18
CA ASN A 401 17.52 19.57 -10.05
C ASN A 401 17.47 21.04 -9.58
N SER A 402 17.26 21.25 -8.28
CA SER A 402 17.19 22.59 -7.69
C SER A 402 18.03 22.68 -6.41
N MET A 403 18.44 23.91 -6.09
CA MET A 403 19.03 24.26 -4.80
C MET A 403 17.98 24.74 -3.79
N GLU A 404 16.72 24.87 -4.21
CA GLU A 404 15.63 25.27 -3.33
C GLU A 404 15.33 24.21 -2.28
N LEU A 405 15.20 24.64 -1.03
CA LEU A 405 14.87 23.81 0.10
C LEU A 405 13.57 24.32 0.72
N THR A 406 12.56 23.44 0.80
CA THR A 406 11.31 23.75 1.53
C THR A 406 11.36 23.04 2.87
N LEU A 407 11.51 23.79 3.96
CA LEU A 407 11.55 23.23 5.31
C LEU A 407 10.22 22.54 5.63
N ARG A 408 10.30 21.29 6.11
CA ARG A 408 9.13 20.50 6.50
C ARG A 408 9.03 20.35 8.00
N GLN A 409 10.14 20.05 8.66
CA GLN A 409 10.17 19.84 10.09
C GLN A 409 11.56 20.15 10.64
N GLU A 410 11.58 20.71 11.84
CA GLU A 410 12.78 20.85 12.66
C GLU A 410 12.63 19.98 13.91
N PHE A 411 13.71 19.28 14.26
CA PHE A 411 13.85 18.49 15.48
C PHE A 411 15.02 19.05 16.27
N SER A 412 14.79 19.30 17.56
CA SER A 412 15.80 19.95 18.42
C SER A 412 16.08 19.09 19.65
N ASN A 413 17.31 19.19 20.16
CA ASN A 413 17.74 18.53 21.39
C ASN A 413 17.49 17.00 21.35
N LEU A 414 17.78 16.36 20.23
CA LEU A 414 17.84 14.91 20.17
C LEU A 414 19.12 14.47 20.87
N GLN A 415 19.05 13.46 21.73
CA GLN A 415 20.21 12.94 22.43
C GLN A 415 20.43 11.48 22.08
N PHE A 416 21.69 11.11 21.86
CA PHE A 416 22.07 9.77 21.46
C PHE A 416 23.24 9.25 22.29
N ILE A 417 23.20 7.95 22.59
CA ILE A 417 24.34 7.20 23.13
C ILE A 417 24.59 5.94 22.30
N ASN A 418 25.78 5.36 22.44
CA ASN A 418 26.09 4.08 21.83
C ASN A 418 25.32 2.93 22.50
N GLY A 419 25.24 1.78 21.83
CA GLY A 419 24.51 0.61 22.34
C GLY A 419 23.04 0.58 21.92
N ARG A 420 22.33 -0.46 22.37
CA ARG A 420 20.88 -0.65 22.15
C ARG A 420 20.06 -0.17 23.35
N SER A 421 18.75 -0.02 23.18
CA SER A 421 17.87 0.13 24.34
C SER A 421 18.09 -1.01 25.35
N PRO A 422 18.30 -0.71 26.64
CA PRO A 422 18.51 -1.73 27.65
C PRO A 422 17.22 -2.53 27.88
N ILE A 423 17.38 -3.80 28.24
CA ILE A 423 16.24 -4.69 28.57
C ILE A 423 15.50 -4.16 29.79
N ASP A 424 16.24 -3.81 30.83
CA ASP A 424 15.71 -3.14 32.01
C ASP A 424 15.82 -1.64 31.80
N ILE A 425 14.70 -0.92 31.88
CA ILE A 425 14.66 0.53 31.68
C ILE A 425 15.69 1.21 32.59
N ASN A 426 16.43 2.17 32.02
CA ASN A 426 17.49 2.92 32.68
C ASN A 426 18.73 2.12 33.14
N LYS A 427 18.78 0.79 32.97
CA LYS A 427 19.92 -0.04 33.36
C LYS A 427 20.91 -0.21 32.19
N ILE A 428 21.94 0.62 32.15
CA ILE A 428 22.97 0.58 31.10
C ILE A 428 24.26 -0.10 31.59
N ASN A 429 24.10 -1.22 32.29
CA ASN A 429 25.17 -2.08 32.78
C ASN A 429 24.72 -3.53 32.76
N TYR A 430 25.68 -4.46 32.73
CA TYR A 430 25.41 -5.88 32.80
C TYR A 430 25.61 -6.48 34.20
N LEU A 431 25.88 -5.64 35.21
CA LEU A 431 26.03 -6.08 36.60
C LEU A 431 24.76 -6.80 37.07
N PRO A 432 24.88 -8.04 37.59
CA PRO A 432 23.76 -8.74 38.19
C PRO A 432 23.23 -8.03 39.43
N GLN A 433 21.95 -8.24 39.74
CA GLN A 433 21.35 -7.71 40.99
C GLN A 433 22.02 -8.29 42.25
N SER A 434 22.71 -9.43 42.15
CA SER A 434 23.43 -10.04 43.26
C SER A 434 24.76 -10.62 42.79
N ILE A 435 25.84 -10.25 43.47
CA ILE A 435 27.21 -10.69 43.17
C ILE A 435 27.92 -11.18 44.42
N ASN A 436 28.96 -11.99 44.22
CA ASN A 436 29.92 -12.35 45.26
C ASN A 436 31.19 -11.54 45.02
N ALA A 437 31.65 -10.84 46.06
CA ALA A 437 32.81 -9.96 45.94
C ALA A 437 33.73 -10.10 47.17
N VAL A 438 35.03 -10.00 46.95
CA VAL A 438 35.99 -9.88 48.06
C VAL A 438 35.89 -8.49 48.68
N LYS A 439 36.33 -8.35 49.93
CA LYS A 439 36.30 -7.07 50.66
C LYS A 439 37.08 -5.93 49.98
N ASP A 440 38.02 -6.26 49.09
CA ASP A 440 38.84 -5.30 48.38
C ASP A 440 38.34 -5.04 46.95
N ALA A 441 37.13 -5.48 46.61
CA ALA A 441 36.55 -5.28 45.27
C ALA A 441 36.17 -3.82 45.01
N ILE A 442 36.08 -3.47 43.73
CA ILE A 442 35.49 -2.21 43.27
C ILE A 442 34.21 -2.57 42.53
N VAL A 443 33.11 -1.96 42.93
CA VAL A 443 31.79 -2.18 42.31
C VAL A 443 31.42 -0.95 41.52
N MET A 444 31.06 -1.16 40.25
CA MET A 444 30.63 -0.09 39.34
C MET A 444 29.32 -0.49 38.69
N PHE A 445 28.33 0.40 38.70
CA PHE A 445 27.11 0.20 37.93
C PHE A 445 26.60 1.52 37.37
N SER A 446 26.23 1.47 36.10
CA SER A 446 25.85 2.64 35.30
C SER A 446 24.35 2.67 35.05
N PHE A 447 23.76 3.85 35.11
CA PHE A 447 22.34 4.02 34.99
C PHE A 447 21.97 5.35 34.33
N ILE A 448 20.73 5.41 33.84
CA ILE A 448 20.11 6.64 33.33
C ILE A 448 19.26 7.25 34.44
N ALA A 449 19.44 8.54 34.69
CA ALA A 449 18.58 9.31 35.59
C ALA A 449 18.32 10.70 35.02
N SER A 450 17.10 11.21 35.20
CA SER A 450 16.73 12.57 34.77
C SER A 450 17.30 13.65 35.68
N GLU A 451 17.62 13.29 36.93
CA GLU A 451 18.19 14.18 37.93
C GLU A 451 19.51 13.59 38.48
N PRO A 452 20.48 14.44 38.86
CA PRO A 452 21.72 13.97 39.47
C PRO A 452 21.46 13.18 40.77
N PRO A 453 22.15 12.04 40.99
CA PRO A 453 22.10 11.37 42.28
C PRO A 453 22.63 12.27 43.38
N SER A 454 21.92 12.32 44.51
CA SER A 454 22.35 13.05 45.71
C SER A 454 23.22 12.21 46.65
N GLU A 455 23.15 10.89 46.54
CA GLU A 455 23.86 9.97 47.42
C GLU A 455 24.05 8.56 46.84
N ILE A 456 25.01 7.84 47.43
CA ILE A 456 25.09 6.37 47.40
C ILE A 456 24.85 5.87 48.82
N THR A 457 23.98 4.87 48.98
CA THR A 457 23.72 4.25 50.28
C THR A 457 24.19 2.81 50.30
N LEU A 458 24.82 2.40 51.40
CA LEU A 458 25.06 1.02 51.76
C LEU A 458 24.08 0.68 52.88
N ASN A 459 23.43 -0.47 52.78
CA ASN A 459 22.54 -1.00 53.82
C ASN A 459 22.83 -2.48 54.05
N GLY A 460 22.36 -3.05 55.17
CA GLY A 460 22.51 -4.46 55.53
C GLY A 460 23.41 -4.63 56.73
N ASP A 461 24.42 -5.48 56.63
CA ASP A 461 25.39 -5.71 57.71
C ASP A 461 26.33 -4.52 57.94
N LEU A 462 26.37 -3.57 57.00
CA LEU A 462 27.00 -2.27 57.13
C LEU A 462 26.04 -1.20 56.57
N THR A 463 25.90 -0.09 57.28
CA THR A 463 25.10 1.05 56.83
C THR A 463 25.97 2.30 56.76
N GLU A 464 26.08 2.87 55.56
CA GLU A 464 26.89 4.05 55.26
C GLU A 464 26.20 4.88 54.17
N THR A 465 26.44 6.19 54.17
CA THR A 465 25.94 7.10 53.13
C THR A 465 27.06 7.97 52.62
N ILE A 466 27.22 8.00 51.30
CA ILE A 466 28.15 8.87 50.60
C ILE A 466 27.32 9.99 49.98
N ALA A 467 27.53 11.23 50.43
CA ALA A 467 26.96 12.40 49.78
C ALA A 467 27.61 12.62 48.41
N VAL A 468 26.79 12.90 47.41
CA VAL A 468 27.21 13.03 46.02
C VAL A 468 26.79 14.39 45.49
N SER A 469 27.70 15.07 44.79
CA SER A 469 27.44 16.35 44.13
C SER A 469 28.20 16.38 42.81
N LEU A 470 27.46 16.46 41.70
CA LEU A 470 27.99 16.44 40.34
C LEU A 470 27.09 17.24 39.40
N PRO A 471 27.63 17.75 38.28
CA PRO A 471 26.83 18.47 37.30
C PRO A 471 25.75 17.58 36.65
N PRO A 472 24.62 18.16 36.21
CA PRO A 472 23.58 17.45 35.47
C PRO A 472 24.10 16.73 34.22
N SER A 473 23.62 15.52 34.04
CA SER A 473 23.88 14.58 32.95
C SER A 473 22.66 13.67 32.82
N LEU A 474 22.64 12.79 31.83
CA LEU A 474 21.65 11.70 31.76
C LEU A 474 22.24 10.36 32.20
N ILE A 475 23.55 10.21 32.07
CA ILE A 475 24.24 8.96 32.37
C ILE A 475 25.16 9.17 33.56
N TYR A 476 25.04 8.24 34.50
CA TYR A 476 25.80 8.20 35.74
C TYR A 476 26.41 6.82 35.96
N THR A 477 27.55 6.76 36.64
CA THR A 477 28.09 5.51 37.18
C THR A 477 28.42 5.70 38.65
N ALA A 478 27.79 4.89 39.50
CA ALA A 478 28.17 4.77 40.89
C ALA A 478 29.40 3.85 40.99
N ILE A 479 30.41 4.32 41.71
CA ILE A 479 31.66 3.60 41.99
C ILE A 479 31.76 3.45 43.50
N LEU A 480 31.97 2.22 43.96
CA LEU A 480 32.23 1.94 45.37
C LEU A 480 33.45 1.05 45.52
N LYS A 481 34.46 1.54 46.24
CA LYS A 481 35.64 0.78 46.62
C LYS A 481 35.39 0.15 47.98
N LEU A 482 35.19 -1.16 48.01
CA LEU A 482 34.80 -1.86 49.25
C LEU A 482 35.89 -1.85 50.32
N SER A 483 37.16 -1.69 49.93
CA SER A 483 38.30 -1.61 50.87
C SER A 483 38.26 -0.38 51.77
N ASP A 484 37.43 0.61 51.44
CA ASP A 484 37.25 1.82 52.26
C ASP A 484 36.42 1.51 53.53
N TYR A 485 35.83 0.32 53.61
CA TYR A 485 34.90 -0.09 54.67
C TYR A 485 35.39 -1.33 55.43
N THR A 486 35.00 -1.45 56.69
CA THR A 486 35.32 -2.59 57.54
C THR A 486 34.37 -3.77 57.28
N LEU A 487 34.51 -4.42 56.12
CA LEU A 487 33.71 -5.57 55.71
C LEU A 487 34.40 -6.90 56.06
N LEU A 488 33.62 -7.86 56.55
CA LEU A 488 34.06 -9.20 56.90
C LEU A 488 33.46 -10.26 55.95
N PRO A 489 34.17 -11.37 55.68
CA PRO A 489 33.60 -12.51 54.97
C PRO A 489 32.28 -12.98 55.61
N GLY A 490 31.26 -13.18 54.77
CA GLY A 490 29.90 -13.51 55.18
C GLY A 490 28.96 -12.31 55.30
N ASN A 491 29.48 -11.07 55.32
CA ASN A 491 28.62 -9.90 55.33
C ASN A 491 27.79 -9.79 54.05
N LYS A 492 26.56 -9.31 54.21
CA LYS A 492 25.64 -9.00 53.12
C LYS A 492 25.28 -7.53 53.17
N ILE A 493 25.64 -6.83 52.10
CA ILE A 493 25.34 -5.41 51.93
C ILE A 493 24.56 -5.18 50.63
N THR A 494 23.79 -4.11 50.58
CA THR A 494 23.12 -3.63 49.38
C THR A 494 23.63 -2.22 49.10
N ILE A 495 24.26 -2.01 47.94
CA ILE A 495 24.62 -0.67 47.46
C ILE A 495 23.44 -0.15 46.65
N SER A 496 22.99 1.07 46.91
CA SER A 496 21.91 1.72 46.15
C SER A 496 22.27 3.13 45.73
N CYS A 497 21.88 3.51 44.51
CA CYS A 497 22.02 4.86 43.96
C CYS A 497 20.92 5.12 42.91
N SER A 498 20.19 6.24 43.02
CA SER A 498 19.10 6.65 42.11
C SER A 498 18.15 5.52 41.67
N GLY A 499 17.68 4.71 42.64
CA GLY A 499 16.72 3.62 42.40
C GLY A 499 17.34 2.31 41.91
N PHE A 500 18.63 2.30 41.55
CA PHE A 500 19.38 1.08 41.27
C PHE A 500 19.97 0.50 42.54
N SER A 501 19.96 -0.82 42.66
CA SER A 501 20.57 -1.52 43.77
C SER A 501 21.28 -2.81 43.34
N VAL A 502 22.38 -3.11 44.02
CA VAL A 502 23.11 -4.38 43.89
C VAL A 502 23.36 -4.96 45.27
N ASN A 503 23.01 -6.23 45.44
CA ASN A 503 23.31 -7.01 46.64
C ASN A 503 24.68 -7.64 46.51
N ILE A 504 25.48 -7.55 47.56
CA ILE A 504 26.84 -8.08 47.59
C ILE A 504 26.95 -9.03 48.76
N ASN A 505 27.36 -10.26 48.45
CA ASN A 505 27.79 -11.24 49.43
C ASN A 505 29.32 -11.20 49.54
N ILE A 506 29.83 -10.80 50.69
CA ILE A 506 31.28 -10.68 50.91
C ILE A 506 31.86 -12.09 51.08
N ILE A 507 32.75 -12.48 50.19
CA ILE A 507 33.45 -13.76 50.23
C ILE A 507 34.87 -13.60 50.82
N PRO A 508 35.49 -14.69 51.31
CA PRO A 508 36.88 -14.65 51.76
C PRO A 508 37.81 -14.08 50.68
N SER A 509 38.73 -13.22 51.09
CA SER A 509 39.77 -12.68 50.21
C SER A 509 40.90 -13.70 50.09
N GLU A 510 41.29 -14.03 48.87
CA GLU A 510 42.54 -14.73 48.60
C GLU A 510 43.71 -13.73 48.74
N PRO A 511 44.95 -14.18 48.98
CA PRO A 511 46.11 -13.28 49.16
C PRO A 511 46.47 -12.48 47.90
N GLN A 512 45.96 -12.86 46.73
CA GLN A 512 46.11 -12.13 45.48
C GLN A 512 44.77 -12.14 44.71
N HIS A 513 44.40 -11.00 44.15
CA HIS A 513 43.29 -10.83 43.22
C HIS A 513 43.68 -9.85 42.12
N THR A 514 43.01 -9.93 40.98
CA THR A 514 43.22 -9.03 39.85
C THR A 514 41.93 -8.28 39.57
N ARG A 515 41.98 -6.96 39.46
CA ARG A 515 40.82 -6.17 39.02
C ARG A 515 40.92 -5.89 37.53
N LEU A 516 39.77 -5.98 36.88
CA LEU A 516 39.60 -5.71 35.46
C LEU A 516 38.47 -4.72 35.30
N ILE A 517 38.73 -3.64 34.57
CA ILE A 517 37.71 -2.67 34.17
C ILE A 517 37.49 -2.79 32.68
N PHE A 518 36.25 -2.81 32.25
CA PHE A 518 35.91 -2.87 30.83
C PHE A 518 34.73 -1.96 30.54
N PHE A 519 34.63 -1.53 29.28
CA PHE A 519 33.46 -0.80 28.81
C PHE A 519 32.41 -1.73 28.23
N ASN A 520 31.16 -1.51 28.61
CA ASN A 520 30.02 -2.20 28.02
C ASN A 520 29.59 -1.56 26.68
N GLU A 521 28.47 -2.01 26.11
CA GLU A 521 28.00 -1.53 24.80
C GLU A 521 27.66 -0.02 24.75
N TRP A 522 27.33 0.56 25.91
CA TRP A 522 27.05 1.99 26.09
C TRP A 522 28.30 2.81 26.44
N GLN A 523 29.49 2.22 26.35
CA GLN A 523 30.78 2.81 26.76
C GLN A 523 30.85 3.18 28.25
N CYS A 524 30.05 2.52 29.09
CA CYS A 524 30.08 2.75 30.53
C CYS A 524 31.02 1.73 31.22
N PRO A 525 31.77 2.15 32.27
CA PRO A 525 32.70 1.28 32.97
C PRO A 525 32.01 0.28 33.90
N GLU A 526 32.49 -0.96 33.83
CA GLU A 526 32.17 -2.02 34.76
C GLU A 526 33.47 -2.61 35.31
N CYS A 527 33.50 -2.95 36.60
CA CYS A 527 34.68 -3.51 37.26
C CYS A 527 34.37 -4.90 37.80
N ILE A 528 35.29 -5.82 37.56
CA ILE A 528 35.24 -7.19 38.07
C ILE A 528 36.53 -7.45 38.85
N THR A 529 36.38 -8.05 40.02
CA THR A 529 37.52 -8.55 40.82
C THR A 529 37.60 -10.06 40.69
N LEU A 530 38.70 -10.55 40.12
CA LEU A 530 38.96 -11.96 39.84
C LEU A 530 39.90 -12.52 40.91
N THR A 531 39.53 -13.66 41.50
CA THR A 531 40.27 -14.28 42.62
C THR A 531 41.14 -15.46 42.20
N GLY A 532 41.25 -15.70 40.89
CA GLY A 532 42.14 -16.71 40.35
C GLY A 532 43.58 -16.21 40.25
N TYR A 533 44.44 -17.05 39.65
CA TYR A 533 45.83 -16.70 39.42
C TYR A 533 46.00 -15.67 38.30
N PHE A 534 47.10 -14.93 38.37
CA PHE A 534 47.56 -14.00 37.34
C PHE A 534 48.96 -14.41 36.88
N GLU A 535 49.17 -14.51 35.57
CA GLU A 535 50.44 -14.83 34.94
C GLU A 535 50.78 -13.76 33.90
N LYS A 536 52.01 -13.24 33.95
CA LYS A 536 52.58 -12.34 32.95
C LYS A 536 53.64 -13.12 32.14
N SER A 537 53.47 -13.19 30.83
CA SER A 537 54.45 -13.73 29.89
C SER A 537 54.99 -12.61 28.99
N LYS A 538 56.22 -12.78 28.52
CA LYS A 538 56.76 -12.04 27.40
C LYS A 538 56.94 -13.04 26.28
N ASP A 539 56.27 -12.82 25.16
CA ASP A 539 56.59 -13.56 23.93
C ASP A 539 57.50 -12.69 23.05
N THR A 540 58.44 -13.32 22.36
CA THR A 540 59.28 -12.65 21.36
C THR A 540 58.75 -13.01 19.99
N ASP A 541 57.94 -12.13 19.42
CA ASP A 541 57.41 -12.33 18.08
C ASP A 541 58.29 -11.57 17.07
N ASN A 542 59.09 -12.32 16.32
CA ASN A 542 60.03 -11.78 15.35
C ASN A 542 59.41 -11.78 13.96
N ILE A 543 59.10 -10.61 13.42
CA ILE A 543 58.71 -10.49 12.00
C ILE A 543 59.99 -10.62 11.18
N THR A 544 60.14 -11.73 10.46
CA THR A 544 61.30 -11.99 9.60
C THR A 544 60.93 -11.93 8.12
N THR A 545 61.88 -11.52 7.28
CA THR A 545 61.80 -11.64 5.82
C THR A 545 63.02 -12.37 5.28
N VAL A 546 62.86 -13.05 4.16
CA VAL A 546 63.96 -13.76 3.50
C VAL A 546 64.49 -12.88 2.36
N VAL A 547 65.78 -12.55 2.43
CA VAL A 547 66.48 -11.78 1.40
C VAL A 547 67.51 -12.69 0.74
N ALA A 548 67.35 -12.96 -0.55
CA ALA A 548 68.34 -13.69 -1.32
C ALA A 548 69.53 -12.78 -1.67
N ARG A 549 70.75 -13.17 -1.28
CA ARG A 549 72.01 -12.56 -1.74
C ARG A 549 72.94 -13.67 -2.21
N GLU A 550 73.58 -13.48 -3.36
CA GLU A 550 74.56 -14.42 -3.92
C GLU A 550 74.04 -15.88 -4.07
N GLY A 551 72.75 -16.05 -4.33
CA GLY A 551 72.14 -17.38 -4.49
C GLY A 551 71.89 -18.14 -3.18
N LYS A 552 72.00 -17.49 -2.02
CA LYS A 552 71.58 -18.03 -0.71
C LYS A 552 70.54 -17.13 -0.05
N ASP A 553 69.57 -17.77 0.59
CA ASP A 553 68.50 -17.12 1.34
C ASP A 553 69.00 -16.74 2.75
N TYR A 554 68.83 -15.46 3.11
CA TYR A 554 69.16 -14.94 4.45
C TYR A 554 67.90 -14.44 5.13
N THR A 555 67.60 -14.96 6.32
CA THR A 555 66.52 -14.46 7.16
C THR A 555 66.96 -13.17 7.84
N LYS A 556 66.28 -12.06 7.54
CA LYS A 556 66.47 -10.75 8.16
C LYS A 556 65.25 -10.44 9.03
N THR A 557 65.47 -10.21 10.32
CA THR A 557 64.43 -9.67 11.22
C THR A 557 64.12 -8.23 10.82
N ILE A 558 62.86 -7.97 10.49
CA ILE A 558 62.35 -6.64 10.11
C ILE A 558 61.96 -5.87 11.37
N ASP A 559 61.30 -6.55 12.30
CA ASP A 559 60.73 -5.97 13.50
C ASP A 559 60.75 -7.02 14.62
N VAL A 560 61.12 -6.62 15.82
CA VAL A 560 61.12 -7.45 17.02
C VAL A 560 60.02 -6.90 17.90
N ARG A 561 58.91 -7.62 18.03
CA ARG A 561 57.85 -7.27 18.97
C ARG A 561 58.04 -8.10 20.23
N GLU A 562 58.05 -7.44 21.37
CA GLU A 562 57.94 -8.09 22.68
C GLU A 562 56.56 -7.78 23.27
N PRO A 563 55.45 -8.32 22.70
CA PRO A 563 54.14 -8.13 23.30
C PRO A 563 54.14 -8.73 24.70
N GLU A 564 53.75 -7.93 25.70
CA GLU A 564 53.47 -8.45 27.03
C GLU A 564 52.09 -9.10 27.00
N GLU A 565 52.05 -10.40 27.31
CA GLU A 565 50.83 -11.18 27.41
C GLU A 565 50.45 -11.41 28.87
N TYR A 566 49.16 -11.44 29.13
CA TYR A 566 48.60 -11.63 30.46
C TYR A 566 47.55 -12.75 30.44
N THR A 567 47.70 -13.72 31.33
CA THR A 567 46.68 -14.75 31.60
C THR A 567 46.09 -14.51 32.98
N VAL A 568 44.78 -14.37 33.04
CA VAL A 568 44.02 -14.14 34.27
C VAL A 568 42.97 -15.23 34.42
N ASN A 569 43.08 -16.02 35.49
CA ASN A 569 42.01 -16.94 35.86
C ASN A 569 40.93 -16.20 36.65
N THR A 570 39.67 -16.47 36.35
CA THR A 570 38.56 -15.75 36.99
C THR A 570 38.36 -16.07 38.47
N GLY A 571 38.98 -17.15 38.97
CA GLY A 571 38.56 -17.79 40.21
C GLY A 571 37.22 -18.51 40.02
N TYR A 572 36.61 -18.94 41.13
CA TYR A 572 35.31 -19.60 41.11
C TYR A 572 34.18 -18.58 40.95
N ILE A 573 33.30 -18.82 39.98
CA ILE A 573 32.10 -18.02 39.74
C ILE A 573 30.88 -18.76 40.28
N TYR A 574 30.09 -18.07 41.10
CA TYR A 574 29.09 -18.68 41.97
C TYR A 574 27.67 -18.71 41.39
N SER A 575 27.38 -17.89 40.38
CA SER A 575 26.06 -17.82 39.75
C SER A 575 26.12 -17.74 38.23
N LYS A 576 25.03 -18.17 37.58
CA LYS A 576 24.87 -18.06 36.12
C LYS A 576 24.88 -16.60 35.65
N ASN A 577 24.26 -15.70 36.41
CA ASN A 577 24.21 -14.28 36.07
C ASN A 577 25.61 -13.65 36.09
N GLU A 578 26.48 -14.03 37.03
CA GLU A 578 27.88 -13.60 37.04
C GLU A 578 28.66 -14.14 35.84
N ILE A 579 28.39 -15.37 35.40
CA ILE A 579 29.00 -15.93 34.17
C ILE A 579 28.57 -15.12 32.94
N GLU A 580 27.27 -14.80 32.83
CA GLU A 580 26.75 -13.97 31.73
C GLU A 580 27.37 -12.56 31.77
N TRP A 581 27.50 -11.97 32.96
CA TRP A 581 28.16 -10.67 33.15
C TRP A 581 29.62 -10.67 32.68
N ILE A 582 30.43 -11.62 33.17
CA ILE A 582 31.85 -11.78 32.81
C ILE A 582 32.02 -12.01 31.31
N SER A 583 31.09 -12.75 30.68
CA SER A 583 31.15 -13.01 29.23
C SER A 583 31.13 -11.74 28.38
N ASN A 584 30.63 -10.62 28.91
CA ASN A 584 30.62 -9.33 28.20
C ASN A 584 32.02 -8.72 28.05
N ILE A 585 33.00 -9.13 28.86
CA ILE A 585 34.41 -8.74 28.67
C ILE A 585 34.87 -9.07 27.25
N LEU A 586 34.47 -10.22 26.72
CA LEU A 586 34.86 -10.70 25.38
C LEU A 586 34.34 -9.80 24.24
N ARG A 587 33.33 -8.96 24.51
CA ARG A 587 32.73 -8.03 23.55
C ARG A 587 33.20 -6.59 23.77
N SER A 588 33.93 -6.34 24.85
CA SER A 588 34.40 -5.01 25.18
C SER A 588 35.51 -4.58 24.21
N LYS A 589 35.47 -3.31 23.82
CA LYS A 589 36.49 -2.70 22.95
C LYS A 589 37.63 -2.06 23.74
N LYS A 590 37.44 -1.85 25.05
CA LYS A 590 38.34 -1.11 25.92
C LYS A 590 38.37 -1.79 27.28
N ILE A 591 39.53 -2.30 27.64
CA ILE A 591 39.73 -3.09 28.86
C ILE A 591 41.01 -2.60 29.52
N TRP A 592 40.99 -2.49 30.84
CA TRP A 592 42.15 -2.19 31.66
C TRP A 592 42.32 -3.26 32.74
N LEU A 593 43.55 -3.71 32.92
CA LEU A 593 43.93 -4.69 33.92
C LEU A 593 44.78 -4.01 35.00
N GLU A 594 44.47 -4.25 36.27
CA GLU A 594 45.29 -3.77 37.39
C GLU A 594 46.56 -4.62 37.50
N ILE A 595 47.71 -4.01 37.17
CA ILE A 595 49.04 -4.63 37.20
C ILE A 595 49.93 -3.73 38.07
N ASP A 596 50.55 -4.31 39.10
CA ASP A 596 51.43 -3.59 40.03
C ASP A 596 50.79 -2.33 40.66
N GLY A 597 49.47 -2.33 40.82
CA GLY A 597 48.68 -1.22 41.39
C GLY A 597 48.25 -0.14 40.40
N GLU A 598 48.57 -0.30 39.11
CA GLU A 598 48.18 0.62 38.04
C GLU A 598 47.29 -0.08 37.00
N PHE A 599 46.31 0.64 36.46
CA PHE A 599 45.45 0.11 35.39
C PHE A 599 46.12 0.29 34.03
N THR A 600 46.56 -0.83 33.44
CA THR A 600 47.16 -0.88 32.11
C THR A 600 46.11 -1.26 31.07
N GLU A 601 46.03 -0.54 29.94
CA GLU A 601 45.13 -0.89 28.85
C GLU A 601 45.58 -2.18 28.15
N VAL A 602 44.64 -3.09 27.92
CA VAL A 602 44.88 -4.40 27.33
C VAL A 602 43.83 -4.75 26.28
N ILE A 603 44.19 -5.62 25.34
CA ILE A 603 43.32 -6.18 24.30
C ILE A 603 42.98 -7.60 24.70
N CYS A 604 41.70 -7.95 24.79
CA CYS A 604 41.29 -9.33 25.09
C CYS A 604 41.55 -10.24 23.88
N THR A 605 42.37 -11.27 24.07
CA THR A 605 42.66 -12.29 23.04
C THR A 605 41.82 -13.56 23.23
N THR A 606 41.08 -13.64 24.34
CA THR A 606 40.17 -14.75 24.64
C THR A 606 39.04 -14.81 23.63
N ARG A 607 38.89 -15.92 22.91
CA ARG A 607 37.82 -16.08 21.91
C ARG A 607 36.54 -16.70 22.47
N SER A 608 36.66 -17.50 23.52
CA SER A 608 35.53 -18.20 24.14
C SER A 608 35.86 -18.54 25.59
N MET A 609 34.88 -18.45 26.48
CA MET A 609 35.04 -18.93 27.85
C MET A 609 34.98 -20.46 27.90
N SER A 610 36.16 -21.11 27.87
CA SER A 610 36.28 -22.54 28.11
C SER A 610 36.49 -22.80 29.60
N VAL A 611 35.70 -23.72 30.18
CA VAL A 611 35.84 -24.10 31.59
C VAL A 611 37.27 -24.61 31.85
N PHE A 612 37.93 -24.03 32.85
CA PHE A 612 39.23 -24.46 33.30
C PHE A 612 39.12 -25.88 33.87
N LYS A 613 39.92 -26.81 33.31
CA LYS A 613 39.83 -28.24 33.62
C LYS A 613 40.31 -28.52 35.04
N THR A 614 39.42 -28.40 36.02
CA THR A 614 39.64 -28.85 37.40
C THR A 614 39.01 -30.23 37.63
N ARG A 615 39.49 -30.97 38.63
CA ARG A 615 38.92 -32.27 39.03
C ARG A 615 37.46 -32.19 39.53
N ARG A 616 36.88 -30.99 39.64
CA ARG A 616 35.56 -30.74 40.27
C ARG A 616 34.54 -30.04 39.35
N PHE A 617 34.81 -29.84 38.06
CA PHE A 617 33.90 -29.15 37.12
C PHE A 617 33.38 -27.79 37.64
N LEU A 618 34.21 -27.04 38.35
CA LEU A 618 33.82 -25.72 38.88
C LEU A 618 33.93 -24.65 37.80
N ASN A 619 32.99 -23.68 37.81
CA ASN A 619 32.95 -22.56 36.86
C ASN A 619 34.11 -21.60 37.13
N SER A 620 35.24 -21.85 36.49
CA SER A 620 36.44 -21.02 36.48
C SER A 620 36.95 -20.97 35.05
N TYR A 621 37.42 -19.81 34.59
CA TYR A 621 37.79 -19.58 33.20
C TYR A 621 39.14 -18.88 33.11
N ASN A 622 39.90 -19.17 32.07
CA ASN A 622 41.13 -18.43 31.76
C ASN A 622 40.81 -17.38 30.71
N LEU A 623 41.16 -16.13 31.03
CA LEU A 623 41.11 -15.00 30.13
C LEU A 623 42.54 -14.60 29.77
N THR A 624 42.83 -14.55 28.48
CA THR A 624 44.08 -14.06 27.91
C THR A 624 43.91 -12.64 27.36
N PHE A 625 44.95 -11.83 27.54
CA PHE A 625 45.04 -10.45 27.09
C PHE A 625 46.45 -10.15 26.57
N GLU A 626 46.55 -9.20 25.66
CA GLU A 626 47.82 -8.59 25.21
C GLU A 626 47.84 -7.13 25.64
N LYS A 627 49.02 -6.59 25.96
CA LYS A 627 49.19 -5.16 26.24
C LYS A 627 48.81 -4.34 25.01
N ALA A 628 47.99 -3.32 25.19
CA ALA A 628 47.66 -2.41 24.09
C ALA A 628 48.92 -1.60 23.71
N GLU A 629 49.26 -1.59 22.41
CA GLU A 629 50.28 -0.67 21.87
C GLU A 629 49.70 0.76 21.84
N ILE A 630 50.43 1.73 22.38
CA ILE A 630 50.03 3.15 22.48
C ILE A 630 50.18 3.86 21.13
#